data_AF-A0A9E3NWR7-F1
#
_entry.id   AF-A0A9E3NWR7-F1
#
_cell.length_a   1.000
_cell.length_b   1.000
_cell.length_c   1.000
_cell.angle_alpha   90.00
_cell.angle_beta   90.00
_cell.angle_gamma   90.00
#
_symmetry.space_group_name_H-M   'P 1'
#
loop_
_entity.id
_entity.type
_entity.pdbx_description
1 polymer ?
#
loop_
_entity_poly.entity_id
_entity_poly.type
_entity_poly.pdbx_seq_one_letter_code
_entity_poly.pdbx_strand_id
1 'polypeptide(L)'
;MNRVAGWGLMAMGLGGCFAGYDSRWGQSAAVQRQHAAEHAPTLRGERSEDEARTPAKAMRVRAYVARAYAAQVVDVSATLRELFADVNDVTEPSLGVKLTLEGIRTWDLPKDDDLSKVIAELRSADPATEVDWVAGFVGAFSRATASFHDLGYGEQPGRYVVVRAPSSAMAHESVEKSYRELSEEERQRLQKDHRRHRAAAVFLHEIGHTLGGIHERSERNLMYPEYRSKMTTFNPDTVDIMRGTVGRRDVKTLDDQIVLFRELAAGIRRAPPGTFFDEERQKTLAQLDDFVAQGEARAKAHAASAAPAAAPAPAAEPDPPELSAEDKARWSKVRDALNKNDFVAAWETAKPLFATYRDVMAVQELRCNVATKVFKFDVARKECERMMQLSTGKP
;
A
#
# COMPACT_ATOMS: atom_id res chain seq x y z
N MET A 1 16.53 109.13 -24.24
CA MET A 1 17.59 108.15 -24.61
C MET A 1 18.27 107.74 -23.31
N ASN A 2 18.34 106.51 -22.82
CA ASN A 2 17.90 105.19 -23.26
C ASN A 2 17.66 104.34 -22.00
N ARG A 3 16.68 103.45 -22.08
CA ARG A 3 16.43 102.35 -21.12
C ARG A 3 17.55 101.31 -21.20
N VAL A 4 17.94 100.72 -20.06
CA VAL A 4 18.38 99.32 -20.01
C VAL A 4 17.77 98.65 -18.78
N ALA A 5 16.95 97.64 -19.06
CA ALA A 5 16.30 96.76 -18.11
C ALA A 5 17.25 95.59 -17.76
N GLY A 6 17.47 95.36 -16.47
CA GLY A 6 18.10 94.14 -15.97
C GLY A 6 17.02 93.11 -15.62
N TRP A 7 16.92 92.05 -16.42
CA TRP A 7 16.06 90.91 -16.15
C TRP A 7 16.71 89.98 -15.12
N GLY A 8 16.01 89.74 -14.01
CA GLY A 8 16.36 88.72 -13.03
C GLY A 8 16.06 87.32 -13.56
N LEU A 9 17.07 86.46 -13.54
CA LEU A 9 16.92 85.01 -13.72
C LEU A 9 16.42 84.42 -12.39
N MET A 10 15.12 84.17 -12.31
CA MET A 10 14.49 83.41 -11.24
C MET A 10 14.59 81.92 -11.60
N ALA A 11 15.54 81.20 -11.00
CA ALA A 11 15.61 79.75 -11.10
C ALA A 11 14.48 79.14 -10.24
N MET A 12 13.35 78.83 -10.87
CA MET A 12 12.29 78.03 -10.25
C MET A 12 12.81 76.59 -10.06
N GLY A 13 13.15 76.26 -8.81
CA GLY A 13 13.37 74.89 -8.40
C GLY A 13 12.07 74.10 -8.53
N LEU A 14 12.01 73.22 -9.53
CA LEU A 14 11.06 72.11 -9.58
C LEU A 14 11.46 71.09 -8.50
N GLY A 15 11.22 71.44 -7.24
CA GLY A 15 11.24 70.50 -6.11
C GLY A 15 10.03 69.59 -6.24
N GLY A 16 10.18 68.56 -7.07
CA GLY A 16 9.16 67.53 -7.27
C GLY A 16 8.77 66.90 -5.95
N CYS A 17 7.48 66.92 -5.64
CA CYS A 17 6.85 66.18 -4.57
C CYS A 17 7.04 64.67 -4.79
N PHE A 18 8.18 64.10 -4.37
CA PHE A 18 8.28 62.68 -4.02
C PHE A 18 7.71 62.43 -2.62
N ALA A 19 6.58 63.09 -2.30
CA ALA A 19 5.84 62.91 -1.07
C ALA A 19 4.99 61.64 -1.19
N GLY A 20 5.53 60.52 -0.73
CA GLY A 20 4.74 59.29 -0.57
C GLY A 20 5.52 57.99 -0.50
N TYR A 21 6.78 57.95 -0.98
CA TYR A 21 7.59 56.74 -0.86
C TYR A 21 8.39 56.76 0.44
N ASP A 22 7.79 56.26 1.52
CA ASP A 22 8.53 55.96 2.75
C ASP A 22 9.47 54.78 2.45
N SER A 23 10.78 55.04 2.46
CA SER A 23 11.82 54.03 2.21
C SER A 23 11.74 52.84 3.19
N ARG A 24 11.05 53.00 4.32
CA ARG A 24 10.75 51.92 5.27
C ARG A 24 9.80 50.87 4.69
N TRP A 25 8.91 51.24 3.78
CA TRP A 25 7.95 50.33 3.16
C TRP A 25 8.63 49.36 2.17
N GLY A 26 9.59 49.87 1.39
CA GLY A 26 10.44 49.03 0.54
C GLY A 26 11.32 48.07 1.35
N GLN A 27 11.81 48.51 2.51
CA GLN A 27 12.62 47.68 3.41
C GLN A 27 11.77 46.60 4.11
N SER A 28 10.57 46.91 4.60
CA SER A 28 9.69 45.92 5.26
C SER A 28 9.21 44.84 4.28
N ALA A 29 8.83 45.22 3.06
CA ALA A 29 8.46 44.26 2.02
C ALA A 29 9.65 43.38 1.62
N ALA A 30 10.86 43.94 1.50
CA ALA A 30 12.07 43.15 1.22
C ALA A 30 12.38 42.15 2.36
N VAL A 31 12.25 42.57 3.62
CA VAL A 31 12.41 41.68 4.79
C VAL A 31 11.36 40.57 4.79
N GLN A 32 10.09 40.88 4.49
CA GLN A 32 9.04 39.86 4.39
C GLN A 32 9.27 38.89 3.22
N ARG A 33 9.76 39.36 2.07
CA ARG A 33 10.13 38.48 0.94
C ARG A 33 11.27 37.55 1.31
N GLN A 34 12.31 38.08 1.96
CA GLN A 34 13.43 37.26 2.43
C GLN A 34 12.95 36.23 3.44
N HIS A 35 12.14 36.64 4.44
CA HIS A 35 11.58 35.74 5.42
C HIS A 35 10.68 34.67 4.77
N ALA A 36 9.84 35.04 3.80
CA ALA A 36 8.99 34.11 3.06
C ALA A 36 9.82 33.12 2.24
N ALA A 37 10.93 33.56 1.64
CA ALA A 37 11.84 32.67 0.89
C ALA A 37 12.59 31.71 1.82
N GLU A 38 13.08 32.18 2.97
CA GLU A 38 13.76 31.36 3.98
C GLU A 38 12.82 30.32 4.63
N HIS A 39 11.53 30.64 4.72
CA HIS A 39 10.49 29.80 5.31
C HIS A 39 9.60 29.11 4.27
N ALA A 40 9.92 29.24 2.97
CA ALA A 40 9.21 28.55 1.91
C ALA A 40 9.40 27.04 2.14
N PRO A 41 8.31 26.30 2.39
CA PRO A 41 8.44 24.92 2.79
C PRO A 41 8.87 24.10 1.57
N THR A 42 9.93 23.29 1.71
CA THR A 42 10.48 22.50 0.62
C THR A 42 10.70 21.06 1.07
N LEU A 43 10.14 20.13 0.30
CA LEU A 43 10.44 18.72 0.44
C LEU A 43 11.60 18.38 -0.48
N ARG A 44 12.55 17.57 0.00
CA ARG A 44 13.70 17.13 -0.79
C ARG A 44 14.13 15.75 -0.30
N GLY A 45 14.08 14.74 -1.15
CA GLY A 45 14.80 13.52 -0.83
C GLY A 45 16.30 13.68 -1.08
N GLU A 46 17.09 12.84 -0.40
CA GLU A 46 18.53 12.76 -0.58
C GLU A 46 18.85 11.47 -1.34
N ARG A 47 19.80 11.54 -2.27
CA ARG A 47 20.23 10.39 -3.08
C ARG A 47 21.75 10.33 -3.09
N SER A 48 22.31 9.13 -2.91
CA SER A 48 23.74 8.93 -3.17
C SER A 48 24.02 8.93 -4.68
N GLU A 49 25.25 9.25 -5.08
CA GLU A 49 25.64 9.28 -6.50
C GLU A 49 25.50 7.91 -7.19
N ASP A 50 25.74 6.82 -6.46
CA ASP A 50 25.56 5.46 -6.97
C ASP A 50 24.09 5.11 -7.16
N GLU A 51 23.22 5.55 -6.25
CA GLU A 51 21.78 5.35 -6.37
C GLU A 51 21.22 6.14 -7.55
N ALA A 52 21.75 7.33 -7.85
CA ALA A 52 21.33 8.19 -8.98
C ALA A 52 21.35 7.47 -10.34
N ARG A 53 22.16 6.41 -10.49
CA ARG A 53 22.31 5.64 -11.73
C ARG A 53 21.25 4.56 -11.93
N THR A 54 20.54 4.14 -10.88
CA THR A 54 19.51 3.09 -10.98
C THR A 54 18.14 3.73 -11.29
N PRO A 55 17.41 3.29 -12.32
CA PRO A 55 16.07 3.83 -12.59
C PRO A 55 15.12 3.50 -11.43
N ALA A 56 14.32 4.48 -11.01
CA ALA A 56 13.34 4.29 -9.95
C ALA A 56 12.27 3.27 -10.36
N LYS A 57 11.91 2.37 -9.44
CA LYS A 57 10.84 1.39 -9.62
C LYS A 57 9.50 2.11 -9.68
N ALA A 58 8.78 1.97 -10.78
CA ALA A 58 7.41 2.47 -10.88
C ALA A 58 6.48 1.67 -9.98
N MET A 59 5.71 2.35 -9.14
CA MET A 59 4.71 1.76 -8.27
C MET A 59 3.37 2.46 -8.48
N ARG A 60 2.30 1.69 -8.63
CA ARG A 60 0.98 2.16 -9.04
C ARG A 60 0.14 2.51 -7.83
N VAL A 61 -0.49 3.67 -7.87
CA VAL A 61 -1.43 4.14 -6.87
C VAL A 61 -2.76 4.43 -7.54
N ARG A 62 -3.84 3.84 -7.03
CA ARG A 62 -5.20 4.15 -7.45
C ARG A 62 -5.83 5.12 -6.47
N ALA A 63 -6.35 6.24 -6.96
CA ALA A 63 -6.95 7.26 -6.12
C ALA A 63 -8.49 7.14 -6.08
N TYR A 64 -9.05 7.16 -4.88
CA TYR A 64 -10.48 7.27 -4.60
C TYR A 64 -10.75 8.64 -4.00
N VAL A 65 -11.57 9.45 -4.66
CA VAL A 65 -11.85 10.84 -4.25
C VAL A 65 -13.29 10.94 -3.76
N ALA A 66 -13.45 11.24 -2.49
CA ALA A 66 -14.76 11.47 -1.90
C ALA A 66 -15.37 12.79 -2.41
N ARG A 67 -16.70 12.85 -2.51
CA ARG A 67 -17.42 14.08 -2.92
C ARG A 67 -17.05 15.29 -2.06
N ALA A 68 -16.86 15.09 -0.76
CA ALA A 68 -16.45 16.16 0.16
C ALA A 68 -15.05 16.73 -0.15
N TYR A 69 -14.12 15.90 -0.64
CA TYR A 69 -12.80 16.36 -1.09
C TYR A 69 -12.94 17.16 -2.40
N ALA A 70 -13.69 16.62 -3.36
CA ALA A 70 -13.90 17.28 -4.66
C ALA A 70 -14.61 18.64 -4.53
N ALA A 71 -15.44 18.82 -3.50
CA ALA A 71 -16.09 20.10 -3.20
C ALA A 71 -15.12 21.17 -2.65
N GLN A 72 -13.95 20.76 -2.14
CA GLN A 72 -12.97 21.65 -1.48
C GLN A 72 -11.73 21.91 -2.34
N VAL A 73 -11.52 21.10 -3.38
CA VAL A 73 -10.33 21.14 -4.23
C VAL A 73 -10.73 21.44 -5.67
N VAL A 74 -10.30 22.60 -6.16
CA VAL A 74 -10.48 22.99 -7.56
C VAL A 74 -9.58 22.14 -8.44
N ASP A 75 -10.14 21.59 -9.52
CA ASP A 75 -9.45 20.67 -10.43
C ASP A 75 -8.67 19.57 -9.68
N VAL A 76 -9.44 18.63 -9.13
CA VAL A 76 -8.92 17.45 -8.43
C VAL A 76 -7.86 16.72 -9.26
N SER A 77 -8.03 16.63 -10.58
CA SER A 77 -7.13 15.90 -11.44
C SER A 77 -5.76 16.58 -11.53
N ALA A 78 -5.73 17.90 -11.78
CA ALA A 78 -4.48 18.66 -11.75
C ALA A 78 -3.83 18.64 -10.36
N THR A 79 -4.63 18.82 -9.30
CA THR A 79 -4.13 18.83 -7.92
C THR A 79 -3.45 17.51 -7.53
N LEU A 80 -4.06 16.36 -7.87
CA LEU A 80 -3.44 15.07 -7.58
C LEU A 80 -2.18 14.81 -8.41
N ARG A 81 -2.10 15.31 -9.66
CA ARG A 81 -0.85 15.22 -10.44
C ARG A 81 0.27 16.05 -9.82
N GLU A 82 -0.04 17.28 -9.38
CA GLU A 82 0.93 18.13 -8.65
C GLU A 82 1.39 17.45 -7.36
N LEU A 83 0.47 16.89 -6.57
CA LEU A 83 0.79 16.13 -5.35
C LEU A 83 1.76 14.98 -5.65
N PHE A 84 1.48 14.17 -6.67
CA PHE A 84 2.34 13.04 -7.02
C PHE A 84 3.72 13.48 -7.53
N ALA A 85 3.82 14.62 -8.22
CA ALA A 85 5.11 15.20 -8.56
C ALA A 85 5.89 15.58 -7.29
N ASP A 86 5.27 16.31 -6.35
CA ASP A 86 5.88 16.75 -5.10
C ASP A 86 6.31 15.55 -4.21
N VAL A 87 5.52 14.47 -4.20
CA VAL A 87 5.83 13.23 -3.48
C VAL A 87 6.99 12.49 -4.13
N ASN A 88 7.05 12.44 -5.47
CA ASN A 88 8.13 11.77 -6.20
C ASN A 88 9.48 12.47 -6.07
N ASP A 89 9.50 13.79 -5.82
CA ASP A 89 10.72 14.54 -5.47
C ASP A 89 11.37 14.03 -4.16
N VAL A 90 10.64 13.26 -3.35
CA VAL A 90 11.14 12.58 -2.16
C VAL A 90 11.30 11.08 -2.37
N THR A 91 10.28 10.39 -2.90
CA THR A 91 10.30 8.91 -2.97
C THR A 91 11.30 8.38 -3.99
N GLU A 92 11.52 9.07 -5.11
CA GLU A 92 12.48 8.63 -6.12
C GLU A 92 13.91 8.62 -5.55
N PRO A 93 14.44 9.73 -5.01
CA PRO A 93 15.76 9.75 -4.40
C PRO A 93 15.85 8.90 -3.12
N SER A 94 14.88 9.02 -2.20
CA SER A 94 14.99 8.37 -0.90
C SER A 94 14.67 6.88 -0.95
N LEU A 95 13.70 6.43 -1.76
CA LEU A 95 13.24 5.03 -1.77
C LEU A 95 13.56 4.28 -3.07
N GLY A 96 14.06 4.97 -4.09
CA GLY A 96 14.22 4.39 -5.43
C GLY A 96 12.87 4.07 -6.07
N VAL A 97 11.79 4.77 -5.69
CA VAL A 97 10.42 4.48 -6.12
C VAL A 97 9.77 5.71 -6.74
N LYS A 98 9.14 5.51 -7.89
CA LYS A 98 8.28 6.49 -8.54
C LYS A 98 6.82 6.08 -8.39
N LEU A 99 6.04 6.85 -7.64
CA LEU A 99 4.60 6.68 -7.55
C LEU A 99 3.93 7.19 -8.82
N THR A 100 3.10 6.33 -9.40
CA THR A 100 2.35 6.59 -10.63
C THR A 100 0.87 6.52 -10.34
N LEU A 101 0.15 7.59 -10.69
CA LEU A 101 -1.30 7.62 -10.54
C LEU A 101 -1.93 6.78 -11.65
N GLU A 102 -2.47 5.62 -11.28
CA GLU A 102 -3.11 4.67 -12.21
C GLU A 102 -4.45 5.21 -12.72
N GLY A 103 -5.22 5.82 -11.82
CA GLY A 103 -6.51 6.40 -12.14
C GLY A 103 -7.12 7.11 -10.95
N ILE A 104 -8.15 7.92 -11.22
CA ILE A 104 -8.96 8.62 -10.21
C ILE A 104 -10.38 8.09 -10.31
N ARG A 105 -10.90 7.58 -9.21
CA ARG A 105 -12.27 7.08 -9.06
C ARG A 105 -13.04 8.00 -8.11
N THR A 106 -14.27 8.32 -8.45
CA THR A 106 -15.18 8.97 -7.49
C THR A 106 -15.58 7.95 -6.44
N TRP A 107 -15.67 8.41 -5.19
CA TRP A 107 -16.00 7.57 -4.05
C TRP A 107 -17.20 8.15 -3.29
N ASP A 108 -18.26 7.37 -3.17
CA ASP A 108 -19.42 7.75 -2.36
C ASP A 108 -19.24 7.26 -0.92
N LEU A 109 -18.51 8.06 -0.16
CA LEU A 109 -18.16 7.79 1.23
C LEU A 109 -19.16 8.49 2.16
N PRO A 110 -19.84 7.75 3.07
CA PRO A 110 -20.58 8.37 4.16
C PRO A 110 -19.68 9.29 4.99
N LYS A 111 -20.21 10.41 5.48
CA LYS A 111 -19.43 11.33 6.32
C LYS A 111 -19.04 10.62 7.62
N ASP A 112 -17.75 10.36 7.79
CA ASP A 112 -17.16 9.84 9.02
C ASP A 112 -15.88 10.60 9.36
N ASP A 113 -15.70 10.91 10.63
CA ASP A 113 -14.51 11.58 11.15
C ASP A 113 -13.43 10.58 11.59
N ASP A 114 -13.78 9.30 11.77
CA ASP A 114 -12.88 8.21 12.12
C ASP A 114 -12.21 7.61 10.88
N LEU A 115 -10.95 7.96 10.65
CA LEU A 115 -10.18 7.51 9.49
C LEU A 115 -9.97 5.99 9.45
N SER A 116 -10.01 5.29 10.59
CA SER A 116 -9.87 3.84 10.62
C SER A 116 -11.07 3.14 9.95
N LYS A 117 -12.29 3.67 10.14
CA LYS A 117 -13.49 3.19 9.45
C LYS A 117 -13.46 3.54 7.97
N VAL A 118 -12.96 4.72 7.63
CA VAL A 118 -12.80 5.16 6.23
C VAL A 118 -11.85 4.23 5.48
N ILE A 119 -10.79 3.73 6.11
CA ILE A 119 -9.90 2.71 5.51
C ILE A 119 -10.62 1.39 5.29
N ALA A 120 -11.47 0.95 6.23
CA ALA A 120 -12.26 -0.27 6.07
C ALA A 120 -13.22 -0.16 4.87
N GLU A 121 -13.86 0.99 4.70
CA GLU A 121 -14.69 1.29 3.52
C GLU A 121 -13.85 1.30 2.23
N LEU A 122 -12.65 1.89 2.25
CA LEU A 122 -11.76 1.92 1.09
C LEU A 122 -11.32 0.51 0.68
N ARG A 123 -11.02 -0.36 1.66
CA ARG A 123 -10.68 -1.77 1.43
C ARG A 123 -11.84 -2.56 0.86
N SER A 124 -13.06 -2.28 1.33
CA SER A 124 -14.27 -2.88 0.77
C SER A 124 -14.48 -2.47 -0.69
N ALA A 125 -14.19 -1.21 -1.02
CA ALA A 125 -14.32 -0.66 -2.37
C ALA A 125 -13.20 -1.10 -3.34
N ASP A 126 -12.01 -1.43 -2.84
CA ASP A 126 -10.88 -1.88 -3.65
C ASP A 126 -9.98 -2.88 -2.91
N PRO A 127 -9.86 -4.14 -3.37
CA PRO A 127 -8.99 -5.14 -2.75
C PRO A 127 -7.49 -4.94 -3.05
N ALA A 128 -7.10 -3.89 -3.78
CA ALA A 128 -5.72 -3.54 -4.11
C ALA A 128 -4.93 -4.64 -4.86
N THR A 129 -5.61 -5.44 -5.70
CA THR A 129 -5.02 -6.58 -6.41
C THR A 129 -4.10 -6.16 -7.56
N GLU A 130 -4.39 -5.02 -8.20
CA GLU A 130 -3.67 -4.55 -9.39
C GLU A 130 -2.80 -3.32 -9.15
N VAL A 131 -2.71 -2.84 -7.91
CA VAL A 131 -1.96 -1.63 -7.59
C VAL A 131 -1.14 -1.85 -6.33
N ASP A 132 -0.06 -1.09 -6.20
CA ASP A 132 0.79 -1.15 -5.03
C ASP A 132 0.13 -0.46 -3.83
N TRP A 133 -0.65 0.60 -4.09
CA TRP A 133 -1.45 1.31 -3.09
C TRP A 133 -2.83 1.73 -3.61
N VAL A 134 -3.77 1.81 -2.67
CA VAL A 134 -5.05 2.49 -2.85
C VAL A 134 -5.06 3.69 -1.91
N ALA A 135 -5.28 4.88 -2.47
CA ALA A 135 -5.28 6.14 -1.76
C ALA A 135 -6.68 6.77 -1.73
N GLY A 136 -7.25 6.95 -0.54
CA GLY A 136 -8.48 7.69 -0.33
C GLY A 136 -8.22 9.16 -0.05
N PHE A 137 -8.93 10.05 -0.75
CA PHE A 137 -8.88 11.50 -0.57
C PHE A 137 -10.23 11.99 -0.06
N VAL A 138 -10.27 12.45 1.19
CA VAL A 138 -11.52 12.78 1.90
C VAL A 138 -11.56 14.24 2.36
N GLY A 139 -12.75 14.75 2.66
CA GLY A 139 -12.92 16.15 3.06
C GLY A 139 -12.06 16.54 4.27
N ALA A 140 -11.73 17.83 4.34
CA ALA A 140 -10.97 18.41 5.43
C ALA A 140 -11.60 18.13 6.80
N PHE A 141 -10.75 18.06 7.82
CA PHE A 141 -11.20 17.92 9.20
C PHE A 141 -11.90 19.20 9.66
N SER A 142 -12.97 19.05 10.44
CA SER A 142 -13.76 20.19 10.91
C SER A 142 -13.00 21.09 11.90
N ARG A 143 -11.96 20.56 12.54
CA ARG A 143 -11.12 21.27 13.50
C ARG A 143 -9.73 21.49 12.92
N ALA A 144 -9.13 22.63 13.25
CA ALA A 144 -7.73 22.85 12.94
C ALA A 144 -6.86 21.95 13.84
N THR A 145 -6.01 21.16 13.20
CA THR A 145 -5.10 20.23 13.85
C THR A 145 -3.80 20.17 13.06
N ALA A 146 -2.70 19.91 13.75
CA ALA A 146 -1.42 19.55 13.16
C ALA A 146 -1.14 18.05 13.24
N SER A 147 -1.89 17.29 14.04
CA SER A 147 -1.70 15.85 14.21
C SER A 147 -1.88 15.12 12.87
N PHE A 148 -0.89 14.32 12.46
CA PHE A 148 -1.03 13.51 11.26
C PHE A 148 -2.15 12.49 11.39
N HIS A 149 -2.38 11.92 12.58
CA HIS A 149 -3.48 10.97 12.81
C HIS A 149 -4.88 11.53 12.56
N ASP A 150 -5.05 12.85 12.63
CA ASP A 150 -6.31 13.50 12.25
C ASP A 150 -6.37 13.84 10.75
N LEU A 151 -5.20 14.06 10.13
CA LEU A 151 -5.05 14.53 8.75
C LEU A 151 -4.92 13.38 7.74
N GLY A 152 -4.52 12.20 8.20
CA GLY A 152 -4.28 11.03 7.39
C GLY A 152 -4.24 9.76 8.24
N TYR A 153 -4.27 8.63 7.54
CA TYR A 153 -4.10 7.31 8.12
C TYR A 153 -3.51 6.36 7.08
N GLY A 154 -2.37 5.76 7.40
CA GLY A 154 -1.76 4.64 6.69
C GLY A 154 -1.85 3.35 7.50
N GLU A 155 -2.30 2.26 6.88
CA GLU A 155 -2.26 0.93 7.51
C GLU A 155 -0.80 0.46 7.66
N GLN A 156 -0.38 0.06 8.85
CA GLN A 156 1.03 -0.24 9.15
C GLN A 156 1.30 -1.74 9.42
N PRO A 157 2.15 -2.39 8.59
CA PRO A 157 2.40 -2.08 7.17
C PRO A 157 1.16 -2.45 6.34
N GLY A 158 1.02 -1.89 5.13
CA GLY A 158 -0.22 -2.05 4.38
C GLY A 158 -0.23 -1.48 2.97
N ARG A 159 -1.42 -1.50 2.35
CA ARG A 159 -1.66 -1.00 0.98
C ARG A 159 -2.60 0.19 0.93
N TYR A 160 -3.21 0.54 2.05
CA TYR A 160 -4.25 1.55 2.11
C TYR A 160 -3.75 2.77 2.84
N VAL A 161 -4.00 3.92 2.20
CA VAL A 161 -3.76 5.24 2.78
C VAL A 161 -5.00 6.09 2.58
N VAL A 162 -5.36 6.88 3.57
CA VAL A 162 -6.37 7.93 3.46
C VAL A 162 -5.75 9.24 3.89
N VAL A 163 -6.01 10.31 3.13
CA VAL A 163 -5.59 11.66 3.47
C VAL A 163 -6.75 12.63 3.34
N ARG A 164 -6.79 13.63 4.23
CA ARG A 164 -7.76 14.71 4.20
C ARG A 164 -7.32 15.84 3.28
N ALA A 165 -8.28 16.59 2.76
CA ALA A 165 -8.00 17.81 2.02
C ALA A 165 -7.17 18.80 2.88
N PRO A 166 -6.13 19.44 2.31
CA PRO A 166 -5.18 20.27 3.05
C PRO A 166 -5.72 21.66 3.45
N SER A 167 -7.04 21.90 3.34
CA SER A 167 -7.61 23.21 3.61
C SER A 167 -7.73 23.48 5.11
N SER A 168 -7.17 24.60 5.57
CA SER A 168 -7.63 25.24 6.80
C SER A 168 -7.76 26.73 6.59
N ALA A 169 -8.92 27.31 6.96
CA ALA A 169 -9.11 28.76 6.98
C ALA A 169 -8.04 29.46 7.84
N MET A 170 -7.60 28.79 8.91
CA MET A 170 -6.52 29.28 9.78
C MET A 170 -5.17 29.42 9.08
N ALA A 171 -4.81 28.53 8.13
CA ALA A 171 -3.57 28.66 7.39
C ALA A 171 -3.60 29.88 6.45
N HIS A 172 -4.77 30.14 5.85
CA HIS A 172 -4.99 31.34 5.03
C HIS A 172 -4.85 32.61 5.86
N GLU A 173 -5.54 32.71 6.99
CA GLU A 173 -5.49 33.88 7.88
C GLU A 173 -4.08 34.15 8.44
N SER A 174 -3.31 33.09 8.74
CA SER A 174 -1.95 33.22 9.24
C SER A 174 -1.01 33.91 8.22
N VAL A 175 -1.10 33.52 6.94
CA VAL A 175 -0.31 34.15 5.87
C VAL A 175 -0.73 35.61 5.68
N GLU A 176 -2.03 35.88 5.60
CA GLU A 176 -2.56 37.25 5.46
C GLU A 176 -2.11 38.15 6.61
N LYS A 177 -2.09 37.63 7.85
CA LYS A 177 -1.67 38.40 9.02
C LYS A 177 -0.16 38.64 9.06
N SER A 178 0.64 37.65 8.66
CA SER A 178 2.10 37.66 8.84
C SER A 178 2.85 38.34 7.68
N TYR A 179 2.23 38.41 6.50
CA TYR A 179 2.86 38.88 5.26
C TYR A 179 2.09 40.01 4.58
N ARG A 180 1.63 40.99 5.37
CA ARG A 180 0.77 42.11 4.92
C ARG A 180 1.44 43.04 3.89
N GLU A 181 2.76 43.10 3.88
CA GLU A 181 3.53 43.99 2.99
C GLU A 181 3.90 43.31 1.66
N LEU A 182 3.63 42.00 1.52
CA LEU A 182 3.73 41.32 0.24
C LEU A 182 2.62 41.77 -0.71
N SER A 183 2.78 41.57 -2.01
CA SER A 183 1.66 41.70 -2.94
C SER A 183 0.63 40.60 -2.70
N GLU A 184 -0.59 40.79 -3.18
CA GLU A 184 -1.62 39.75 -3.11
C GLU A 184 -1.21 38.49 -3.87
N GLU A 185 -0.57 38.64 -5.03
CA GLU A 185 -0.02 37.52 -5.82
C GLU A 185 1.06 36.75 -5.03
N GLU A 186 1.95 37.47 -4.33
CA GLU A 186 2.99 36.87 -3.48
C GLU A 186 2.37 36.08 -2.31
N ARG A 187 1.35 36.64 -1.65
CA ARG A 187 0.62 35.93 -0.58
C ARG A 187 -0.10 34.70 -1.10
N GLN A 188 -0.83 34.82 -2.22
CA GLN A 188 -1.55 33.70 -2.83
C GLN A 188 -0.60 32.57 -3.22
N ARG A 189 0.58 32.91 -3.77
CA ARG A 189 1.64 31.94 -4.08
C ARG A 189 2.13 31.23 -2.81
N LEU A 190 2.46 31.98 -1.76
CA LEU A 190 2.92 31.41 -0.49
C LEU A 190 1.86 30.46 0.11
N GLN A 191 0.58 30.85 0.09
CA GLN A 191 -0.50 29.99 0.53
C GLN A 191 -0.62 28.70 -0.32
N LYS A 192 -0.46 28.79 -1.64
CA LYS A 192 -0.43 27.62 -2.53
C LYS A 192 0.73 26.68 -2.15
N ASP A 193 1.93 27.23 -1.95
CA ASP A 193 3.13 26.46 -1.62
C ASP A 193 2.98 25.75 -0.26
N HIS A 194 2.44 26.44 0.76
CA HIS A 194 2.14 25.83 2.06
C HIS A 194 1.09 24.71 1.97
N ARG A 195 0.03 24.87 1.16
CA ARG A 195 -0.98 23.83 0.96
C ARG A 195 -0.39 22.60 0.26
N ARG A 196 0.42 22.81 -0.79
CA ARG A 196 1.10 21.73 -1.53
C ARG A 196 2.05 20.96 -0.63
N HIS A 197 2.93 21.67 0.08
CA HIS A 197 3.84 21.05 1.02
C HIS A 197 3.10 20.23 2.09
N ARG A 198 2.04 20.79 2.69
CA ARG A 198 1.24 20.06 3.68
C ARG A 198 0.62 18.80 3.10
N ALA A 199 0.01 18.87 1.92
CA ALA A 199 -0.59 17.71 1.28
C ALA A 199 0.45 16.62 1.00
N ALA A 200 1.61 16.99 0.45
CA ALA A 200 2.70 16.06 0.17
C ALA A 200 3.30 15.46 1.44
N ALA A 201 3.53 16.26 2.49
CA ALA A 201 4.06 15.79 3.77
C ALA A 201 3.11 14.80 4.46
N VAL A 202 1.80 15.09 4.50
CA VAL A 202 0.79 14.14 5.02
C VAL A 202 0.80 12.86 4.21
N PHE A 203 0.75 12.95 2.88
CA PHE A 203 0.73 11.77 2.04
C PHE A 203 1.99 10.91 2.20
N LEU A 204 3.17 11.54 2.26
CA LEU A 204 4.44 10.87 2.52
C LEU A 204 4.50 10.21 3.89
N HIS A 205 4.00 10.88 4.94
CA HIS A 205 3.92 10.33 6.31
C HIS A 205 3.12 9.02 6.32
N GLU A 206 1.91 9.06 5.73
CA GLU A 206 1.06 7.88 5.71
C GLU A 206 1.62 6.77 4.82
N ILE A 207 2.23 7.11 3.67
CA ILE A 207 2.97 6.12 2.87
C ILE A 207 4.12 5.51 3.68
N GLY A 208 4.81 6.31 4.49
CA GLY A 208 5.85 5.85 5.42
C GLY A 208 5.31 4.79 6.39
N HIS A 209 4.15 5.02 7.00
CA HIS A 209 3.47 4.02 7.82
C HIS A 209 3.15 2.74 7.05
N THR A 210 2.65 2.85 5.81
CA THR A 210 2.39 1.66 4.98
C THR A 210 3.64 0.85 4.62
N LEU A 211 4.82 1.47 4.74
CA LEU A 211 6.12 0.86 4.52
C LEU A 211 6.82 0.46 5.83
N GLY A 212 6.13 0.55 6.97
CA GLY A 212 6.62 0.12 8.28
C GLY A 212 7.36 1.19 9.08
N GLY A 213 7.40 2.44 8.60
CA GLY A 213 7.90 3.57 9.38
C GLY A 213 7.05 3.79 10.64
N ILE A 214 7.72 4.12 11.75
CA ILE A 214 7.12 4.54 13.02
C ILE A 214 7.49 5.99 13.30
N HIS A 215 6.84 6.60 14.29
CA HIS A 215 7.09 8.00 14.57
C HIS A 215 8.49 8.30 15.08
N GLU A 216 9.03 9.38 14.52
CA GLU A 216 10.37 9.89 14.81
C GLU A 216 10.32 11.10 15.73
N ARG A 217 11.38 11.32 16.51
CA ARG A 217 11.43 12.43 17.49
C ARG A 217 11.76 13.80 16.87
N SER A 218 12.37 13.83 15.69
CA SER A 218 12.82 15.06 15.04
C SER A 218 11.70 15.73 14.26
N GLU A 219 11.33 16.95 14.65
CA GLU A 219 10.31 17.78 13.98
C GLU A 219 10.60 18.11 12.50
N ARG A 220 11.83 17.88 12.04
CA ARG A 220 12.24 18.13 10.65
C ARG A 220 11.98 16.93 9.75
N ASN A 221 11.65 15.78 10.32
CA ASN A 221 11.50 14.55 9.57
C ASN A 221 10.02 14.26 9.31
N LEU A 222 9.76 13.62 8.16
CA LEU A 222 8.41 13.33 7.69
C LEU A 222 7.63 12.40 8.61
N MET A 223 8.29 11.53 9.39
CA MET A 223 7.63 10.64 10.34
C MET A 223 7.41 11.25 11.73
N TYR A 224 7.67 12.54 11.95
CA TYR A 224 7.27 13.17 13.21
C TYR A 224 5.72 13.28 13.29
N PRO A 225 5.06 13.05 14.44
CA PRO A 225 3.60 12.89 14.57
C PRO A 225 2.75 14.11 14.22
N GLU A 226 3.34 15.30 14.15
CA GLU A 226 2.62 16.53 13.84
C GLU A 226 3.22 17.24 12.64
N TYR A 227 2.38 17.74 11.74
CA TYR A 227 2.83 18.56 10.64
C TYR A 227 3.64 19.78 11.11
N ARG A 228 4.81 19.96 10.50
CA ARG A 228 5.64 21.16 10.61
C ARG A 228 6.02 21.63 9.21
N SER A 229 5.98 22.95 8.99
CA SER A 229 6.38 23.54 7.69
C SER A 229 7.87 23.40 7.38
N LYS A 230 8.68 22.99 8.38
CA LYS A 230 10.13 22.75 8.25
C LYS A 230 10.47 21.28 8.01
N MET A 231 9.48 20.42 7.80
CA MET A 231 9.71 19.04 7.39
C MET A 231 10.32 19.00 6.00
N THR A 232 11.28 18.12 5.78
CA THR A 232 11.99 18.06 4.49
C THR A 232 12.05 16.66 3.89
N THR A 233 12.34 15.64 4.70
CA THR A 233 12.63 14.28 4.23
C THR A 233 12.42 13.23 5.33
N PHE A 234 12.63 11.95 4.99
CA PHE A 234 12.67 10.84 5.94
C PHE A 234 14.05 10.71 6.58
N ASN A 235 14.12 10.23 7.82
CA ASN A 235 15.40 9.83 8.42
C ASN A 235 16.01 8.64 7.65
N PRO A 236 17.35 8.58 7.47
CA PRO A 236 18.04 7.43 6.89
C PRO A 236 17.65 6.06 7.49
N ASP A 237 17.50 5.96 8.81
CA ASP A 237 17.10 4.72 9.48
C ASP A 237 15.69 4.27 9.05
N THR A 238 14.77 5.23 8.89
CA THR A 238 13.42 4.99 8.40
C THR A 238 13.44 4.63 6.92
N VAL A 239 14.29 5.29 6.11
CA VAL A 239 14.51 4.94 4.70
C VAL A 239 14.95 3.49 4.54
N ASP A 240 15.88 3.02 5.37
CA ASP A 240 16.34 1.62 5.32
C ASP A 240 15.21 0.63 5.65
N ILE A 241 14.37 0.93 6.65
CA ILE A 241 13.18 0.15 6.97
C ILE A 241 12.22 0.11 5.77
N MET A 242 11.91 1.28 5.22
CA MET A 242 10.95 1.43 4.11
C MET A 242 11.43 0.73 2.83
N ARG A 243 12.71 0.85 2.48
CA ARG A 243 13.33 0.15 1.33
C ARG A 243 13.23 -1.36 1.47
N GLY A 244 13.45 -1.88 2.67
CA GLY A 244 13.26 -3.30 2.98
C GLY A 244 11.83 -3.78 2.68
N THR A 245 10.83 -2.97 3.03
CA THR A 245 9.41 -3.27 2.75
C THR A 245 9.07 -3.16 1.27
N VAL A 246 9.55 -2.12 0.56
CA VAL A 246 9.31 -1.92 -0.89
C VAL A 246 9.72 -3.16 -1.70
N GLY A 247 10.87 -3.76 -1.35
CA GLY A 247 11.38 -4.97 -2.01
C GLY A 247 10.49 -6.21 -1.83
N ARG A 248 9.59 -6.21 -0.83
CA ARG A 248 8.84 -7.39 -0.38
C ARG A 248 7.33 -7.21 -0.34
N ARG A 249 6.78 -6.20 -1.03
CA ARG A 249 5.32 -5.94 -1.03
C ARG A 249 4.47 -7.04 -1.68
N ASP A 250 5.04 -7.92 -2.50
CA ASP A 250 4.33 -9.07 -3.11
C ASP A 250 4.19 -10.25 -2.14
N VAL A 251 3.67 -9.97 -0.95
CA VAL A 251 3.41 -10.95 0.11
C VAL A 251 2.16 -11.75 -0.22
N LYS A 252 2.27 -13.08 -0.37
CA LYS A 252 1.13 -13.95 -0.72
C LYS A 252 0.82 -15.00 0.34
N THR A 253 1.84 -15.39 1.09
CA THR A 253 1.74 -16.47 2.07
C THR A 253 1.97 -15.98 3.49
N LEU A 254 1.63 -16.80 4.47
CA LEU A 254 1.95 -16.53 5.87
C LEU A 254 3.48 -16.48 6.07
N ASP A 255 4.24 -17.32 5.38
CA ASP A 255 5.71 -17.35 5.48
C ASP A 255 6.33 -16.05 4.95
N ASP A 256 5.80 -15.51 3.85
CA ASP A 256 6.22 -14.20 3.33
C ASP A 256 5.96 -13.08 4.35
N GLN A 257 4.79 -13.12 5.02
CA GLN A 257 4.43 -12.15 6.07
C GLN A 257 5.39 -12.23 7.26
N ILE A 258 5.70 -13.45 7.71
CA ILE A 258 6.64 -13.70 8.81
C ILE A 258 8.02 -13.13 8.47
N VAL A 259 8.52 -13.38 7.25
CA VAL A 259 9.81 -12.85 6.79
C VAL A 259 9.80 -11.32 6.79
N LEU A 260 8.79 -10.70 6.19
CA LEU A 260 8.66 -9.24 6.15
C LEU A 260 8.65 -8.64 7.56
N PHE A 261 7.83 -9.18 8.47
CA PHE A 261 7.66 -8.63 9.82
C PHE A 261 8.93 -8.81 10.66
N ARG A 262 9.64 -9.92 10.50
CA ARG A 262 10.94 -10.15 11.15
C ARG A 262 11.97 -9.11 10.71
N GLU A 263 12.01 -8.77 9.42
CA GLU A 263 12.95 -7.79 8.90
C GLU A 263 12.59 -6.35 9.27
N LEU A 264 11.30 -6.02 9.27
CA LEU A 264 10.81 -4.76 9.83
C LEU A 264 11.27 -4.59 11.28
N ALA A 265 11.05 -5.62 12.12
CA ALA A 265 11.48 -5.59 13.51
C ALA A 265 13.01 -5.48 13.62
N ALA A 266 13.76 -6.17 12.76
CA ALA A 266 15.22 -6.04 12.72
C ALA A 266 15.69 -4.63 12.33
N GLY A 267 15.03 -3.98 11.37
CA GLY A 267 15.30 -2.60 10.98
C GLY A 267 15.06 -1.63 12.13
N ILE A 268 13.89 -1.72 12.78
CA ILE A 268 13.55 -0.89 13.95
C ILE A 268 14.54 -1.10 15.11
N ARG A 269 15.06 -2.33 15.31
CA ARG A 269 16.09 -2.59 16.34
C ARG A 269 17.46 -2.01 15.99
N ARG A 270 17.84 -1.96 14.71
CA ARG A 270 19.14 -1.41 14.28
C ARG A 270 19.22 0.10 14.44
N ALA A 271 18.10 0.81 14.33
CA ALA A 271 18.07 2.26 14.48
C ALA A 271 18.65 2.70 15.85
N PRO A 272 19.46 3.77 15.89
CA PRO A 272 20.02 4.32 17.12
C PRO A 272 18.95 4.64 18.20
N PRO A 273 19.32 4.59 19.49
CA PRO A 273 18.47 5.13 20.55
C PRO A 273 18.13 6.60 20.30
N GLY A 274 16.88 7.00 20.52
CA GLY A 274 16.41 8.37 20.31
C GLY A 274 16.00 8.71 18.87
N THR A 275 16.13 7.81 17.89
CA THR A 275 15.56 8.02 16.55
C THR A 275 14.03 8.07 16.60
N PHE A 276 13.42 7.09 17.28
CA PHE A 276 11.97 6.93 17.41
C PHE A 276 11.49 7.28 18.82
N PHE A 277 10.19 7.52 18.97
CA PHE A 277 9.59 7.57 20.31
C PHE A 277 9.70 6.21 20.99
N ASP A 278 10.24 6.16 22.21
CA ASP A 278 10.59 4.90 22.86
C ASP A 278 9.35 4.02 23.11
N GLU A 279 8.26 4.61 23.57
CA GLU A 279 6.99 3.88 23.82
C GLU A 279 6.45 3.24 22.54
N GLU A 280 6.45 3.97 21.42
CA GLU A 280 5.98 3.48 20.13
C GLU A 280 6.91 2.44 19.53
N ARG A 281 8.24 2.63 19.68
CA ARG A 281 9.25 1.65 19.27
C ARG A 281 9.02 0.32 19.99
N GLN A 282 8.87 0.34 21.32
CA GLN A 282 8.65 -0.88 22.10
C GLN A 282 7.32 -1.54 21.76
N LYS A 283 6.24 -0.76 21.68
CA LYS A 283 4.92 -1.28 21.30
C LYS A 283 4.94 -1.94 19.92
N THR A 284 5.55 -1.29 18.93
CA THR A 284 5.64 -1.82 17.56
C THR A 284 6.49 -3.08 17.52
N LEU A 285 7.64 -3.11 18.19
CA LEU A 285 8.48 -4.30 18.27
C LEU A 285 7.74 -5.48 18.91
N ALA A 286 7.02 -5.26 20.01
CA ALA A 286 6.22 -6.30 20.65
C ALA A 286 5.13 -6.84 19.71
N GLN A 287 4.42 -5.97 18.99
CA GLN A 287 3.40 -6.38 18.02
C GLN A 287 3.98 -7.21 16.87
N LEU A 288 5.14 -6.81 16.33
CA LEU A 288 5.81 -7.53 15.26
C LEU A 288 6.33 -8.90 15.74
N ASP A 289 6.93 -8.95 16.93
CA ASP A 289 7.43 -10.19 17.52
C ASP A 289 6.30 -11.17 17.83
N ASP A 290 5.18 -10.69 18.38
CA ASP A 290 3.99 -11.49 18.66
C ASP A 290 3.40 -12.06 17.36
N PHE A 291 3.35 -11.27 16.30
CA PHE A 291 2.88 -11.74 14.99
C PHE A 291 3.79 -12.86 14.44
N VAL A 292 5.11 -12.66 14.48
CA VAL A 292 6.09 -13.65 14.02
C VAL A 292 5.95 -14.95 14.81
N ALA A 293 5.91 -14.86 16.15
CA ALA A 293 5.78 -16.03 17.02
C ALA A 293 4.47 -16.81 16.77
N GLN A 294 3.34 -16.10 16.63
CA GLN A 294 2.05 -16.72 16.31
C GLN A 294 2.03 -17.34 14.91
N GLY A 295 2.62 -16.67 13.93
CA GLY A 295 2.74 -17.18 12.56
C GLY A 295 3.55 -18.47 12.50
N GLU A 296 4.71 -18.50 13.14
CA GLU A 296 5.57 -19.68 13.23
C GLU A 296 4.88 -20.85 13.95
N ALA A 297 4.16 -20.56 15.04
CA ALA A 297 3.37 -21.58 15.74
C ALA A 297 2.27 -22.17 14.85
N ARG A 298 1.57 -21.34 14.06
CA ARG A 298 0.54 -21.80 13.10
C ARG A 298 1.15 -22.62 11.97
N ALA A 299 2.26 -22.16 11.39
CA ALA A 299 2.99 -22.89 10.35
C ALA A 299 3.44 -24.27 10.87
N LYS A 300 3.99 -24.34 12.08
CA LYS A 300 4.39 -25.59 12.73
C LYS A 300 3.20 -26.51 13.01
N ALA A 301 2.07 -25.98 13.50
CA ALA A 301 0.86 -26.76 13.73
C ALA A 301 0.28 -27.32 12.42
N HIS A 302 0.30 -26.52 11.34
CA HIS A 302 -0.13 -26.97 10.03
C HIS A 302 0.79 -28.06 9.48
N ALA A 303 2.11 -27.91 9.61
CA ALA A 303 3.08 -28.93 9.21
C ALA A 303 2.96 -30.22 10.02
N ALA A 304 2.65 -30.14 11.33
CA ALA A 304 2.41 -31.30 12.18
C ALA A 304 1.08 -32.01 11.85
N SER A 305 0.06 -31.28 11.41
CA SER A 305 -1.21 -31.84 10.91
C SER A 305 -1.09 -32.41 9.49
N ALA A 306 -0.15 -31.88 8.69
CA ALA A 306 0.18 -32.34 7.34
C ALA A 306 1.25 -33.45 7.32
N ALA A 307 1.92 -33.73 8.44
CA ALA A 307 2.62 -34.99 8.62
C ALA A 307 1.59 -36.11 8.39
N PRO A 308 1.92 -37.20 7.67
CA PRO A 308 0.95 -38.23 7.38
C PRO A 308 0.51 -38.83 8.71
N ALA A 309 -0.64 -38.37 9.22
CA ALA A 309 -1.46 -39.21 10.05
C ALA A 309 -1.59 -40.50 9.25
N ALA A 310 -1.09 -41.61 9.81
CA ALA A 310 -1.39 -42.93 9.26
C ALA A 310 -2.88 -42.89 8.95
N ALA A 311 -3.22 -42.94 7.64
CA ALA A 311 -4.57 -42.70 7.20
C ALA A 311 -5.48 -43.55 8.10
N PRO A 312 -6.53 -43.00 8.72
CA PRO A 312 -7.52 -43.86 9.35
C PRO A 312 -7.88 -44.87 8.28
N ALA A 313 -7.64 -46.15 8.57
CA ALA A 313 -7.81 -47.23 7.61
C ALA A 313 -9.15 -46.97 6.90
N PRO A 314 -9.17 -46.77 5.57
CA PRO A 314 -10.39 -46.38 4.88
C PRO A 314 -11.46 -47.37 5.31
N ALA A 315 -12.55 -46.85 5.89
CA ALA A 315 -13.68 -47.67 6.30
C ALA A 315 -13.97 -48.62 5.15
N ALA A 316 -13.88 -49.93 5.41
CA ALA A 316 -13.88 -50.89 4.34
C ALA A 316 -15.19 -50.73 3.57
N GLU A 317 -15.09 -50.19 2.34
CA GLU A 317 -16.25 -50.17 1.44
C GLU A 317 -16.80 -51.59 1.36
N PRO A 318 -18.11 -51.80 1.52
CA PRO A 318 -18.68 -53.13 1.49
C PRO A 318 -18.43 -53.76 0.13
N ASP A 319 -18.17 -55.07 0.12
CA ASP A 319 -18.04 -55.82 -1.13
C ASP A 319 -19.33 -55.65 -1.96
N PRO A 320 -19.24 -55.46 -3.29
CA PRO A 320 -20.45 -55.30 -4.08
C PRO A 320 -21.30 -56.58 -3.97
N PRO A 321 -22.61 -56.45 -3.66
CA PRO A 321 -23.44 -57.59 -3.31
C PRO A 321 -23.60 -58.59 -4.45
N GLU A 322 -23.39 -58.15 -5.70
CA GLU A 322 -23.52 -58.95 -6.92
C GLU A 322 -22.39 -59.95 -7.13
N LEU A 323 -21.27 -59.83 -6.39
CA LEU A 323 -20.13 -60.73 -6.56
C LEU A 323 -20.40 -62.10 -5.92
N SER A 324 -19.98 -63.15 -6.63
CA SER A 324 -19.91 -64.51 -6.08
C SER A 324 -18.95 -64.58 -4.87
N ALA A 325 -19.09 -65.60 -4.02
CA ALA A 325 -18.20 -65.78 -2.87
C ALA A 325 -16.72 -65.91 -3.29
N GLU A 326 -16.45 -66.57 -4.42
CA GLU A 326 -15.10 -66.70 -4.98
C GLU A 326 -14.56 -65.35 -5.48
N ASP A 327 -15.41 -64.55 -6.12
CA ASP A 327 -15.02 -63.24 -6.64
C ASP A 327 -14.89 -62.18 -5.55
N LYS A 328 -15.60 -62.31 -4.41
CA LYS A 328 -15.36 -61.47 -3.22
C LYS A 328 -13.95 -61.66 -2.66
N ALA A 329 -13.45 -62.90 -2.63
CA ALA A 329 -12.07 -63.16 -2.24
C ALA A 329 -11.06 -62.53 -3.22
N ARG A 330 -11.37 -62.53 -4.52
CA ARG A 330 -10.58 -61.86 -5.55
C ARG A 330 -10.63 -60.33 -5.41
N TRP A 331 -11.81 -59.77 -5.16
CA TRP A 331 -12.04 -58.35 -4.88
C TRP A 331 -11.20 -57.86 -3.69
N SER A 332 -11.19 -58.62 -2.58
CA SER A 332 -10.34 -58.32 -1.42
C SER A 332 -8.85 -58.27 -1.79
N LYS A 333 -8.35 -59.23 -2.59
CA LYS A 333 -6.95 -59.24 -3.03
C LYS A 333 -6.61 -58.05 -3.92
N VAL A 334 -7.53 -57.61 -4.78
CA VAL A 334 -7.34 -56.41 -5.60
C VAL A 334 -7.22 -55.18 -4.70
N ARG A 335 -8.08 -55.05 -3.68
CA ARG A 335 -8.02 -53.95 -2.73
C ARG A 335 -6.71 -53.95 -1.93
N ASP A 336 -6.24 -55.12 -1.51
CA ASP A 336 -4.94 -55.23 -0.83
C ASP A 336 -3.78 -54.78 -1.71
N ALA A 337 -3.81 -55.09 -3.01
CA ALA A 337 -2.82 -54.62 -3.97
C ALA A 337 -2.90 -53.10 -4.18
N LEU A 338 -4.11 -52.53 -4.29
CA LEU A 338 -4.31 -51.08 -4.40
C LEU A 338 -3.82 -50.33 -3.16
N ASN A 339 -4.09 -50.84 -1.96
CA ASN A 339 -3.59 -50.26 -0.71
C ASN A 339 -2.05 -50.25 -0.63
N LYS A 340 -1.39 -51.17 -1.32
CA LYS A 340 0.07 -51.24 -1.43
C LYS A 340 0.63 -50.45 -2.62
N ASN A 341 -0.22 -49.74 -3.37
CA ASN A 341 0.11 -49.07 -4.64
C ASN A 341 0.67 -50.02 -5.71
N ASP A 342 0.36 -51.32 -5.64
CA ASP A 342 0.74 -52.31 -6.65
C ASP A 342 -0.36 -52.39 -7.71
N PHE A 343 -0.41 -51.36 -8.56
CA PHE A 343 -1.45 -51.22 -9.57
C PHE A 343 -1.40 -52.31 -10.66
N VAL A 344 -0.21 -52.86 -10.92
CA VAL A 344 -0.04 -53.95 -11.89
C VAL A 344 -0.64 -55.25 -11.33
N ALA A 345 -0.31 -55.61 -10.08
CA ALA A 345 -0.91 -56.78 -9.44
C ALA A 345 -2.43 -56.61 -9.24
N ALA A 346 -2.89 -55.41 -8.90
CA ALA A 346 -4.30 -55.09 -8.81
C ALA A 346 -5.01 -55.33 -10.15
N TRP A 347 -4.43 -54.84 -11.25
CA TRP A 347 -4.97 -55.03 -12.60
C TRP A 347 -5.04 -56.51 -12.98
N GLU A 348 -3.95 -57.25 -12.87
CA GLU A 348 -3.88 -58.67 -13.22
C GLU A 348 -4.86 -59.51 -12.41
N THR A 349 -5.01 -59.21 -11.11
CA THR A 349 -5.93 -59.91 -10.22
C THR A 349 -7.39 -59.60 -10.56
N ALA A 350 -7.69 -58.36 -10.97
CA ALA A 350 -9.04 -57.88 -11.24
C ALA A 350 -9.56 -58.24 -12.64
N LYS A 351 -8.69 -58.58 -13.60
CA LYS A 351 -9.07 -58.89 -15.00
C LYS A 351 -10.29 -59.79 -15.14
N PRO A 352 -10.41 -60.92 -14.41
CA PRO A 352 -11.58 -61.80 -14.55
C PRO A 352 -12.88 -61.16 -14.06
N LEU A 353 -12.81 -60.25 -13.10
CA LEU A 353 -13.98 -59.52 -12.60
C LEU A 353 -14.57 -58.61 -13.68
N PHE A 354 -13.71 -57.95 -14.47
CA PHE A 354 -14.15 -56.98 -15.47
C PHE A 354 -14.98 -57.59 -16.59
N ALA A 355 -14.66 -58.84 -16.97
CA ALA A 355 -15.38 -59.57 -18.00
C ALA A 355 -16.68 -60.20 -17.47
N THR A 356 -16.67 -60.68 -16.23
CA THR A 356 -17.83 -61.35 -15.60
C THR A 356 -18.89 -60.35 -15.15
N TYR A 357 -18.47 -59.21 -14.59
CA TYR A 357 -19.37 -58.22 -13.97
C TYR A 357 -19.39 -56.91 -14.78
N ARG A 358 -19.76 -57.01 -16.06
CA ARG A 358 -19.78 -55.86 -17.00
C ARG A 358 -20.79 -54.77 -16.65
N ASP A 359 -21.83 -55.13 -15.90
CA ASP A 359 -22.96 -54.26 -15.57
C ASP A 359 -22.97 -53.85 -14.09
N VAL A 360 -21.97 -54.29 -13.32
CA VAL A 360 -21.83 -53.90 -11.91
C VAL A 360 -20.99 -52.63 -11.85
N MET A 361 -21.61 -51.54 -11.43
CA MET A 361 -20.98 -50.21 -11.37
C MET A 361 -19.64 -50.24 -10.63
N ALA A 362 -19.62 -50.81 -9.43
CA ALA A 362 -18.42 -50.87 -8.59
C ALA A 362 -17.24 -51.57 -9.29
N VAL A 363 -17.51 -52.62 -10.07
CA VAL A 363 -16.46 -53.35 -10.80
C VAL A 363 -15.91 -52.55 -11.97
N GLN A 364 -16.77 -51.79 -12.67
CA GLN A 364 -16.33 -50.94 -13.78
C GLN A 364 -15.64 -49.65 -13.29
N GLU A 365 -16.04 -49.13 -12.13
CA GLU A 365 -15.33 -48.05 -11.44
C GLU A 365 -13.93 -48.50 -11.02
N LEU A 366 -13.81 -49.68 -10.40
CA LEU A 366 -12.53 -50.30 -10.08
C LEU A 366 -11.66 -50.45 -11.35
N ARG A 367 -12.23 -50.97 -12.44
CA ARG A 367 -11.53 -51.09 -13.74
C ARG A 367 -10.96 -49.76 -14.20
N CYS A 368 -11.78 -48.71 -14.21
CA CYS A 368 -11.35 -47.39 -14.63
C CYS A 368 -10.26 -46.82 -13.72
N ASN A 369 -10.45 -46.92 -12.39
CA ASN A 369 -9.49 -46.45 -11.41
C ASN A 369 -8.11 -47.10 -11.64
N VAL A 370 -8.04 -48.43 -11.69
CA VAL A 370 -6.77 -49.13 -11.91
C VAL A 370 -6.18 -48.83 -13.29
N ALA A 371 -7.01 -48.78 -14.34
CA ALA A 371 -6.55 -48.51 -15.69
C ALA A 371 -5.86 -47.14 -15.82
N THR A 372 -6.38 -46.10 -15.18
CA THR A 372 -5.76 -44.75 -15.19
C THR A 372 -4.41 -44.69 -14.49
N LYS A 373 -4.09 -45.68 -13.65
CA LYS A 373 -2.80 -45.80 -12.94
C LYS A 373 -1.80 -46.69 -13.68
N VAL A 374 -2.28 -47.65 -14.47
CA VAL A 374 -1.44 -48.65 -15.17
C VAL A 374 -1.14 -48.26 -16.61
N PHE A 375 -2.11 -47.67 -17.32
CA PHE A 375 -2.00 -47.43 -18.75
C PHE A 375 -1.88 -45.96 -19.12
N LYS A 376 -1.40 -45.72 -20.35
CA LYS A 376 -1.48 -44.40 -20.99
C LYS A 376 -2.94 -44.00 -21.22
N PHE A 377 -3.18 -42.70 -21.28
CA PHE A 377 -4.51 -42.11 -21.31
C PHE A 377 -5.44 -42.67 -22.40
N ASP A 378 -4.92 -42.92 -23.60
CA ASP A 378 -5.69 -43.43 -24.73
C ASP A 378 -6.23 -44.85 -24.49
N VAL A 379 -5.44 -45.68 -23.81
CA VAL A 379 -5.81 -47.05 -23.41
C VAL A 379 -6.71 -47.00 -22.17
N ALA A 380 -6.34 -46.22 -21.14
CA ALA A 380 -7.15 -46.07 -19.93
C ALA A 380 -8.56 -45.56 -20.23
N ARG A 381 -8.70 -44.62 -21.17
CA ARG A 381 -10.00 -44.11 -21.61
C ARG A 381 -10.91 -45.20 -22.17
N LYS A 382 -10.37 -46.17 -22.94
CA LYS A 382 -11.14 -47.31 -23.46
C LYS A 382 -11.60 -48.23 -22.32
N GLU A 383 -10.74 -48.45 -21.33
CA GLU A 383 -11.07 -49.27 -20.16
C GLU A 383 -12.16 -48.64 -19.26
N CYS A 384 -12.28 -47.30 -19.26
CA CYS A 384 -13.29 -46.56 -18.51
C CYS A 384 -14.66 -46.46 -19.20
N GLU A 385 -14.78 -46.84 -20.48
CA GLU A 385 -15.96 -46.56 -21.30
C GLU A 385 -17.25 -47.18 -20.72
N ARG A 386 -17.17 -48.41 -20.21
CA ARG A 386 -18.35 -49.09 -19.66
C ARG A 386 -18.85 -48.43 -18.38
N MET A 387 -17.95 -47.95 -17.52
CA MET A 387 -18.34 -47.21 -16.31
C MET A 387 -19.10 -45.93 -16.68
N MET A 388 -18.64 -45.20 -17.69
CA MET A 388 -19.30 -43.99 -18.17
C MET A 388 -20.69 -44.25 -18.79
N GLN A 389 -20.87 -45.39 -19.46
CA GLN A 389 -22.20 -45.81 -19.95
C GLN A 389 -23.15 -46.09 -18.79
N LEU A 390 -22.70 -46.89 -17.81
CA LEU A 390 -23.50 -47.25 -16.64
C LEU A 390 -23.89 -46.00 -15.81
N SER A 391 -23.02 -44.99 -15.71
CA SER A 391 -23.26 -43.81 -14.87
C SER A 391 -24.23 -42.81 -15.49
N THR A 392 -24.42 -42.89 -16.81
CA THR A 392 -25.33 -42.01 -17.57
C THR A 392 -26.68 -42.66 -17.86
N GLY A 393 -26.89 -43.92 -17.45
CA GLY A 393 -28.14 -44.66 -17.66
C GLY A 393 -28.46 -44.94 -19.13
N LYS A 394 -27.48 -44.79 -20.03
CA LYS A 394 -27.62 -45.12 -21.46
C LYS A 394 -26.97 -46.49 -21.71
N PRO A 395 -27.64 -47.41 -22.43
CA PRO A 395 -27.17 -48.78 -22.63
C PRO A 395 -25.80 -48.86 -23.30
#